data_AF-A0A9E7I0M4-F1
#
_entry.id   AF-A0A9E7I0M4-F1
#
_cell.length_a   1.000
_cell.length_b   1.000
_cell.length_c   1.000
_cell.angle_alpha   90.00
_cell.angle_beta   90.00
_cell.angle_gamma   90.00
#
_symmetry.space_group_name_H-M   'P 1'
#
loop_
_entity.id
_entity.type
_entity.pdbx_description
1 polymer ?
#
loop_
_entity_poly.entity_id
_entity_poly.type
_entity_poly.pdbx_seq_one_letter_code
_entity_poly.pdbx_strand_id
1 'polypeptide(L)'
;MWHDGGRGYNILMTTSLSSDVPVGYFSWAEYDIMAPIQPKNETALAAAFISNCGAHNFRLQALEMLEKLGIKIDSYGVCHQNRDGKVDKVEALKRYKFSFAFENSNEEDYVTEKFFQSLVAGAIPVVVGAPNIQDFAPSPGSVLHIKELDDIESVAKTMKFLATNPDAYNKSVSWKYDGPSDAFKALVDMAAVHSSCRLCLFLATKIREKEEMASQFRKRPCKCTTGSGTVYHLYVRERGRFHMESIFLRSGRLTLKALESAVLAKFESLNHTPVWKNERPESLRGDNLKIYRIYPLGLTQRQALYSFRFDTDADLGKHVESNPCAKFEVIFV
;
A
#
# COMPACT_ATOMS: atom_id res chain seq x y z
N MET A 1 17.78 -9.99 7.52
CA MET A 1 18.32 -10.75 6.36
C MET A 1 18.96 -12.02 6.89
N TRP A 2 18.62 -13.19 6.34
CA TRP A 2 19.33 -14.45 6.62
C TRP A 2 20.32 -14.68 5.49
N HIS A 3 21.61 -14.77 5.81
CA HIS A 3 22.70 -14.93 4.83
C HIS A 3 23.21 -16.38 4.83
N ASP A 4 23.24 -17.02 3.66
CA ASP A 4 24.01 -18.25 3.43
C ASP A 4 25.32 -17.91 2.68
N GLY A 5 26.38 -17.68 3.45
CA GLY A 5 27.79 -17.92 3.06
C GLY A 5 28.25 -17.73 1.60
N GLY A 6 27.74 -16.72 0.88
CA GLY A 6 28.18 -16.39 -0.49
C GLY A 6 27.27 -16.81 -1.66
N ARG A 7 26.03 -17.27 -1.44
CA ARG A 7 25.09 -17.73 -2.50
C ARG A 7 23.83 -16.89 -2.73
N GLY A 8 23.88 -15.59 -2.39
CA GLY A 8 22.72 -14.70 -2.51
C GLY A 8 21.66 -14.96 -1.42
N TYR A 9 20.45 -14.44 -1.62
CA TYR A 9 19.35 -14.55 -0.67
C TYR A 9 18.29 -15.54 -1.19
N ASN A 10 17.78 -16.44 -0.35
CA ASN A 10 16.68 -17.34 -0.71
C ASN A 10 15.30 -16.68 -0.65
N ILE A 11 15.16 -15.64 0.19
CA ILE A 11 13.91 -14.91 0.42
C ILE A 11 14.26 -13.44 0.58
N LEU A 12 13.58 -12.58 -0.18
CA LEU A 12 13.74 -11.13 -0.12
C LEU A 12 12.70 -10.51 0.83
N MET A 13 13.21 -9.74 1.80
CA MET A 13 12.40 -8.96 2.74
C MET A 13 12.94 -7.54 2.78
N THR A 14 12.41 -6.66 1.92
CA THR A 14 12.80 -5.25 1.83
C THR A 14 11.56 -4.37 1.77
N THR A 15 11.73 -3.05 1.66
CA THR A 15 10.60 -2.12 1.45
C THR A 15 9.89 -2.33 0.11
N SER A 16 10.55 -2.97 -0.87
CA SER A 16 9.93 -3.24 -2.16
C SER A 16 8.70 -4.13 -2.03
N LEU A 17 7.57 -3.66 -2.55
CA LEU A 17 6.32 -4.40 -2.68
C LEU A 17 6.44 -5.58 -3.65
N SER A 18 7.53 -5.64 -4.43
CA SER A 18 7.92 -6.77 -5.28
C SER A 18 8.74 -7.83 -4.54
N SER A 19 9.12 -7.59 -3.28
CA SER A 19 9.78 -8.61 -2.44
C SER A 19 8.86 -9.81 -2.18
N ASP A 20 9.45 -10.97 -1.84
CA ASP A 20 8.70 -12.14 -1.38
C ASP A 20 7.83 -11.80 -0.17
N VAL A 21 8.40 -11.04 0.78
CA VAL A 21 7.68 -10.52 1.95
C VAL A 21 8.06 -9.05 2.18
N PRO A 22 7.28 -8.10 1.65
CA PRO A 22 7.57 -6.67 1.79
C PRO A 22 7.53 -6.21 3.25
N VAL A 23 8.39 -5.27 3.64
CA VAL A 23 8.45 -4.69 5.00
C VAL A 23 8.38 -3.17 4.85
N GLY A 24 7.16 -2.63 4.88
CA GLY A 24 6.90 -1.20 4.76
C GLY A 24 6.99 -0.46 6.09
N TYR A 25 7.14 0.87 6.02
CA TYR A 25 7.17 1.79 7.17
C TYR A 25 5.77 2.36 7.48
N PHE A 26 4.76 1.50 7.47
CA PHE A 26 3.38 1.92 7.67
C PHE A 26 2.57 0.83 8.35
N SER A 27 1.71 1.25 9.28
CA SER A 27 0.67 0.42 9.88
C SER A 27 -0.37 1.31 10.55
N TRP A 28 -1.61 0.82 10.65
CA TRP A 28 -2.66 1.48 11.42
C TRP A 28 -2.36 1.49 12.94
N ALA A 29 -1.57 0.52 13.42
CA ALA A 29 -1.18 0.41 14.82
C ALA A 29 -0.13 1.45 15.25
N GLU A 30 0.82 1.77 14.36
CA GLU A 30 1.92 2.69 14.67
C GLU A 30 1.59 4.14 14.34
N TYR A 31 0.72 4.37 13.35
CA TYR A 31 0.43 5.71 12.84
C TYR A 31 -1.07 6.00 12.95
N ASP A 32 -1.42 7.04 13.69
CA ASP A 32 -2.76 7.63 13.67
C ASP A 32 -2.98 8.44 12.38
N ILE A 33 -3.02 7.74 11.25
CA ILE A 33 -3.14 8.33 9.90
C ILE A 33 -4.45 9.12 9.76
N MET A 34 -5.47 8.78 10.56
CA MET A 34 -6.77 9.47 10.57
C MET A 34 -6.88 10.54 11.66
N ALA A 35 -5.78 10.89 12.35
CA ALA A 35 -5.77 11.95 13.34
C ALA A 35 -6.41 13.26 12.82
N PRO A 36 -7.23 13.96 13.61
CA PRO A 36 -7.85 15.22 13.18
C PRO A 36 -6.83 16.27 12.77
N ILE A 37 -7.10 16.96 11.66
CA ILE A 37 -6.26 18.07 11.18
C ILE A 37 -6.32 19.22 12.18
N GLN A 38 -5.14 19.72 12.57
CA GLN A 38 -5.01 20.91 13.40
C GLN A 38 -4.91 22.18 12.56
N PRO A 39 -5.28 23.36 13.09
CA PRO A 39 -5.04 24.64 12.44
C PRO A 39 -3.57 24.83 12.04
N LYS A 40 -3.35 25.29 10.79
CA LYS A 40 -2.02 25.52 10.24
C LYS A 40 -1.61 26.96 10.53
N ASN A 41 -0.81 27.15 11.58
CA ASN A 41 -0.57 28.46 12.19
C ASN A 41 0.86 29.00 11.96
N GLU A 42 1.74 28.21 11.36
CA GLU A 42 3.11 28.64 11.10
C GLU A 42 3.17 29.60 9.90
N THR A 43 4.07 30.59 9.98
CA THR A 43 4.26 31.56 8.89
C THR A 43 5.01 30.97 7.70
N ALA A 44 5.89 30.00 7.95
CA ALA A 44 6.53 29.23 6.91
C ALA A 44 5.53 28.23 6.31
N LEU A 45 5.58 28.06 4.98
CA LEU A 45 4.64 27.18 4.28
C LEU A 45 4.92 25.71 4.59
N ALA A 46 6.20 25.37 4.74
CA ALA A 46 6.67 23.99 4.86
C ALA A 46 7.67 23.84 6.00
N ALA A 47 7.75 22.61 6.53
CA ALA A 47 8.79 22.20 7.46
C ALA A 47 9.57 21.00 6.91
N ALA A 48 10.88 20.98 7.21
CA ALA A 48 11.81 19.93 6.84
C ALA A 48 12.55 19.39 8.08
N PHE A 49 12.70 18.07 8.15
CA PHE A 49 13.43 17.36 9.21
C PHE A 49 14.48 16.45 8.58
N ILE A 50 15.55 17.06 8.05
CA ILE A 50 16.60 16.36 7.31
C ILE A 50 17.91 16.45 8.10
N SER A 51 18.41 15.31 8.59
CA SER A 51 19.67 15.26 9.37
C SER A 51 20.80 14.50 8.68
N ASN A 52 20.52 13.78 7.59
CA ASN A 52 21.56 13.17 6.76
C ASN A 52 21.84 14.08 5.55
N CYS A 53 22.94 14.82 5.55
CA CYS A 53 23.21 15.75 4.45
C CYS A 53 23.89 15.09 3.24
N GLY A 54 24.34 13.83 3.38
CA GLY A 54 25.06 13.07 2.35
C GLY A 54 24.18 12.08 1.59
N ALA A 55 22.90 12.40 1.38
CA ALA A 55 22.03 11.54 0.57
C ALA A 55 22.48 11.54 -0.90
N HIS A 56 22.46 10.38 -1.54
CA HIS A 56 22.79 10.21 -2.95
C HIS A 56 21.59 10.51 -3.86
N ASN A 57 20.95 11.66 -3.66
CA ASN A 57 19.88 12.19 -4.50
C ASN A 57 19.86 13.73 -4.48
N PHE A 58 18.91 14.34 -5.19
CA PHE A 58 18.84 15.80 -5.37
C PHE A 58 18.03 16.52 -4.28
N ARG A 59 17.74 15.89 -3.14
CA ARG A 59 16.78 16.44 -2.16
C ARG A 59 17.18 17.78 -1.54
N LEU A 60 18.47 18.00 -1.30
CA LEU A 60 18.96 19.26 -0.75
C LEU A 60 18.94 20.37 -1.80
N GLN A 61 19.27 20.02 -3.06
CA GLN A 61 19.13 20.93 -4.20
C GLN A 61 17.66 21.33 -4.39
N ALA A 62 16.73 20.38 -4.26
CA ALA A 62 15.30 20.67 -4.30
C ALA A 62 14.87 21.63 -3.19
N LEU A 63 15.33 21.42 -1.95
CA LEU A 63 15.05 22.33 -0.83
C LEU A 63 15.55 23.76 -1.14
N GLU A 64 16.81 23.91 -1.53
CA GLU A 64 17.41 25.21 -1.84
C GLU A 64 16.71 25.92 -3.01
N MET A 65 16.31 25.17 -4.05
CA MET A 65 15.59 25.73 -5.20
C MET A 65 14.17 26.18 -4.81
N LEU A 66 13.46 25.43 -3.96
CA LEU A 66 12.16 25.84 -3.43
C LEU A 66 12.27 27.14 -2.63
N GLU A 67 13.32 27.29 -1.82
CA GLU A 67 13.59 28.56 -1.11
C GLU A 67 13.87 29.72 -2.06
N LYS A 68 14.71 29.51 -3.09
CA LYS A 68 14.98 30.52 -4.14
C LYS A 68 13.72 30.95 -4.88
N LEU A 69 12.77 30.03 -5.04
CA LEU A 69 11.45 30.32 -5.60
C LEU A 69 10.50 30.98 -4.59
N GLY A 70 10.95 31.33 -3.39
CA GLY A 70 10.18 32.07 -2.38
C GLY A 70 9.25 31.19 -1.53
N ILE A 71 9.49 29.88 -1.45
CA ILE A 71 8.83 29.03 -0.46
C ILE A 71 9.58 29.18 0.87
N LYS A 72 8.93 29.77 1.86
CA LYS A 72 9.49 29.87 3.22
C LYS A 72 9.45 28.49 3.88
N ILE A 73 10.63 27.97 4.25
CA ILE A 73 10.81 26.63 4.82
C ILE A 73 11.48 26.75 6.19
N ASP A 74 10.91 26.11 7.20
CA ASP A 74 11.57 25.92 8.50
C ASP A 74 12.26 24.54 8.51
N SER A 75 13.59 24.51 8.54
CA SER A 75 14.39 23.29 8.64
C SER A 75 14.84 23.07 10.09
N TYR A 76 14.30 22.02 10.70
CA TYR A 76 14.57 21.59 12.07
C TYR A 76 15.71 20.56 12.16
N GLY A 77 16.06 19.92 11.04
CA GLY A 77 17.15 18.93 10.99
C GLY A 77 18.53 19.57 10.91
N VAL A 78 19.57 18.74 10.98
CA VAL A 78 20.98 19.19 10.92
C VAL A 78 21.34 19.83 9.57
N CYS A 79 20.64 19.46 8.50
CA CYS A 79 20.85 20.07 7.20
C CYS A 79 20.06 21.37 7.09
N HIS A 80 20.71 22.44 6.61
CA HIS A 80 20.19 23.82 6.55
C HIS A 80 19.99 24.46 7.94
N GLN A 81 19.29 23.78 8.85
CA GLN A 81 19.16 24.10 10.28
C GLN A 81 18.86 25.58 10.59
N ASN A 82 17.79 26.12 9.99
CA ASN A 82 17.35 27.50 10.23
C ASN A 82 16.34 27.64 11.40
N ARG A 83 15.97 26.52 12.05
CA ARG A 83 15.04 26.43 13.17
C ARG A 83 15.58 25.45 14.23
N ASP A 84 15.28 25.69 15.51
CA ASP A 84 15.74 24.81 16.60
C ASP A 84 15.03 23.44 16.53
N GLY A 85 15.82 22.38 16.38
CA GLY A 85 15.38 21.00 16.26
C GLY A 85 14.90 20.33 17.55
N LYS A 86 14.95 21.01 18.70
CA LYS A 86 14.44 20.49 19.99
C LYS A 86 12.91 20.51 20.09
N VAL A 87 12.24 19.84 19.15
CA VAL A 87 10.78 19.73 19.07
C VAL A 87 10.36 18.30 18.82
N ASP A 88 9.13 17.94 19.22
CA ASP A 88 8.49 16.75 18.68
C ASP A 88 8.15 16.97 17.20
N LYS A 89 8.60 16.05 16.36
CA LYS A 89 8.50 16.19 14.90
C LYS A 89 7.04 16.22 14.43
N VAL A 90 6.20 15.30 14.88
CA VAL A 90 4.81 15.20 14.41
C VAL A 90 4.00 16.38 14.93
N GLU A 91 4.18 16.77 16.20
CA GLU A 91 3.53 17.94 16.78
C GLU A 91 3.95 19.24 16.10
N ALA A 92 5.21 19.36 15.67
CA ALA A 92 5.67 20.47 14.84
C ALA A 92 4.96 20.46 13.48
N LEU A 93 5.00 19.33 12.76
CA LEU A 93 4.39 19.20 11.42
C LEU A 93 2.89 19.49 11.41
N LYS A 94 2.16 19.25 12.50
CA LYS A 94 0.73 19.56 12.61
C LYS A 94 0.41 21.04 12.34
N ARG A 95 1.35 21.95 12.54
CA ARG A 95 1.16 23.40 12.34
C ARG A 95 1.50 23.90 10.94
N TYR A 96 2.08 23.05 10.07
CA TYR A 96 2.46 23.40 8.70
C TYR A 96 1.48 22.86 7.66
N LYS A 97 1.30 23.60 6.57
CA LYS A 97 0.51 23.16 5.40
C LYS A 97 1.20 22.03 4.65
N PHE A 98 2.52 22.13 4.52
CA PHE A 98 3.34 21.16 3.80
C PHE A 98 4.41 20.54 4.70
N SER A 99 4.71 19.27 4.47
CA SER A 99 5.85 18.59 5.10
C SER A 99 6.79 18.06 4.02
N PHE A 100 8.08 18.33 4.14
CA PHE A 100 9.07 17.81 3.19
C PHE A 100 9.46 16.39 3.58
N ALA A 101 8.80 15.42 2.95
CA ALA A 101 9.05 14.00 3.10
C ALA A 101 10.13 13.55 2.11
N PHE A 102 11.33 14.12 2.25
CA PHE A 102 12.46 13.88 1.35
C PHE A 102 13.26 12.66 1.78
N GLU A 103 13.23 11.62 0.96
CA GLU A 103 13.96 10.37 1.20
C GLU A 103 15.44 10.48 0.88
N ASN A 104 16.22 9.50 1.35
CA ASN A 104 17.67 9.45 1.14
C ASN A 104 18.04 8.90 -0.26
N SER A 105 17.12 8.23 -0.94
CA SER A 105 17.29 7.63 -2.27
C SER A 105 15.95 7.65 -3.01
N ASN A 106 16.02 7.48 -4.33
CA ASN A 106 14.85 7.49 -5.22
C ASN A 106 14.53 6.06 -5.68
N GLU A 107 14.44 5.14 -4.71
CA GLU A 107 14.19 3.71 -4.93
C GLU A 107 12.68 3.43 -5.00
N GLU A 108 12.27 2.51 -5.87
CA GLU A 108 10.87 2.09 -5.97
C GLU A 108 10.36 1.54 -4.62
N ASP A 109 9.18 1.97 -4.18
CA ASP A 109 8.57 1.68 -2.86
C ASP A 109 9.35 2.10 -1.62
N TYR A 110 10.46 2.81 -1.77
CA TYR A 110 11.17 3.33 -0.62
C TYR A 110 10.42 4.55 -0.06
N VAL A 111 9.38 4.26 0.72
CA VAL A 111 8.50 5.24 1.38
C VAL A 111 8.55 4.96 2.88
N THR A 112 9.12 5.92 3.63
CA THR A 112 9.45 5.74 5.04
C THR A 112 8.52 6.51 5.97
N GLU A 113 8.86 6.57 7.26
CA GLU A 113 8.14 7.32 8.28
C GLU A 113 7.91 8.78 7.88
N LYS A 114 8.80 9.38 7.06
CA LYS A 114 8.68 10.80 6.64
C LYS A 114 7.36 11.07 5.94
N PHE A 115 6.95 10.17 5.06
CA PHE A 115 5.70 10.30 4.32
C PHE A 115 4.50 10.09 5.26
N PHE A 116 4.49 8.99 6.00
CA PHE A 116 3.35 8.65 6.87
C PHE A 116 3.16 9.62 8.04
N GLN A 117 4.24 10.14 8.64
CA GLN A 117 4.17 11.20 9.65
C GLN A 117 3.59 12.51 9.09
N SER A 118 3.81 12.81 7.80
CA SER A 118 3.16 13.94 7.13
C SER A 118 1.64 13.76 7.09
N LEU A 119 1.19 12.54 6.75
CA LEU A 119 -0.23 12.19 6.72
C LEU A 119 -0.85 12.25 8.12
N VAL A 120 -0.19 11.70 9.14
CA VAL A 120 -0.62 11.81 10.55
C VAL A 120 -0.83 13.28 10.93
N ALA A 121 0.15 14.14 10.64
CA ALA A 121 0.11 15.57 10.92
C ALA A 121 -0.96 16.36 10.13
N GLY A 122 -1.62 15.73 9.14
CA GLY A 122 -2.56 16.41 8.24
C GLY A 122 -1.88 17.52 7.43
N ALA A 123 -0.60 17.34 7.12
CA ALA A 123 0.16 18.20 6.22
C ALA A 123 0.30 17.50 4.86
N ILE A 124 0.27 18.25 3.76
CA ILE A 124 0.46 17.69 2.42
C ILE A 124 1.95 17.33 2.27
N PRO A 125 2.32 16.04 2.10
CA PRO A 125 3.69 15.65 1.84
C PRO A 125 4.16 16.19 0.49
N VAL A 126 5.32 16.84 0.50
CA VAL A 126 6.13 17.15 -0.69
C VAL A 126 7.29 16.16 -0.72
N VAL A 127 7.39 15.37 -1.77
CA VAL A 127 8.26 14.17 -1.81
C VAL A 127 9.35 14.32 -2.85
N VAL A 128 10.57 14.01 -2.44
CA VAL A 128 11.68 13.58 -3.29
C VAL A 128 12.01 12.17 -2.82
N GLY A 129 11.83 11.16 -3.65
CA GLY A 129 11.94 9.77 -3.21
C GLY A 129 11.43 8.77 -4.25
N ALA A 130 10.62 7.81 -3.82
CA ALA A 130 10.11 6.73 -4.66
C ALA A 130 9.41 7.27 -5.94
N PRO A 131 9.83 6.86 -7.15
CA PRO A 131 9.23 7.34 -8.41
C PRO A 131 7.73 7.05 -8.53
N ASN A 132 7.25 6.03 -7.81
CA ASN A 132 5.87 5.57 -7.76
C ASN A 132 5.11 6.05 -6.50
N ILE A 133 5.52 7.15 -5.88
CA ILE A 133 4.90 7.66 -4.63
C ILE A 133 3.37 7.83 -4.71
N GLN A 134 2.81 8.04 -5.90
CA GLN A 134 1.37 8.13 -6.10
C GLN A 134 0.61 6.85 -5.70
N ASP A 135 1.25 5.68 -5.75
CA ASP A 135 0.69 4.41 -5.27
C ASP A 135 0.42 4.42 -3.75
N PHE A 136 1.13 5.29 -3.02
CA PHE A 136 1.06 5.45 -1.57
C PHE A 136 0.17 6.64 -1.16
N ALA A 137 -0.37 7.40 -2.11
CA ALA A 137 -1.21 8.55 -1.81
C ALA A 137 -2.60 8.10 -1.30
N PRO A 138 -3.11 8.67 -0.19
CA PRO A 138 -4.44 8.34 0.31
C PRO A 138 -5.56 8.75 -0.66
N SER A 139 -5.38 9.84 -1.40
CA SER A 139 -6.29 10.29 -2.45
C SER A 139 -5.56 11.09 -3.55
N PRO A 140 -6.14 11.24 -4.76
CA PRO A 140 -5.58 12.11 -5.80
C PRO A 140 -5.41 13.56 -5.32
N GLY A 141 -4.22 14.12 -5.52
CA GLY A 141 -3.91 15.49 -5.09
C GLY A 141 -3.49 15.63 -3.62
N SER A 142 -3.44 14.54 -2.86
CA SER A 142 -2.98 14.57 -1.46
C SER A 142 -1.46 14.59 -1.28
N VAL A 143 -0.69 14.47 -2.37
CA VAL A 143 0.78 14.42 -2.39
C VAL A 143 1.31 15.28 -3.51
N LEU A 144 2.39 16.03 -3.25
CA LEU A 144 3.17 16.71 -4.28
C LEU A 144 4.49 15.95 -4.48
N HIS A 145 4.80 15.58 -5.72
CA HIS A 145 6.00 14.81 -6.04
C HIS A 145 6.95 15.64 -6.90
N ILE A 146 8.19 15.74 -6.47
CA ILE A 146 9.31 16.29 -7.23
C ILE A 146 10.12 15.08 -7.71
N LYS A 147 9.85 14.62 -8.93
CA LYS A 147 10.51 13.45 -9.51
C LYS A 147 11.90 13.78 -10.02
N GLU A 148 12.05 14.99 -10.57
CA GLU A 148 13.30 15.55 -11.05
C GLU A 148 13.38 17.05 -10.79
N LEU A 149 14.55 17.66 -11.03
CA LEU A 149 14.80 19.08 -10.72
C LEU A 149 13.85 20.02 -11.48
N ASP A 150 13.45 19.64 -12.71
CA ASP A 150 12.59 20.45 -13.56
C ASP A 150 11.14 20.55 -13.01
N ASP A 151 10.73 19.62 -12.13
CA ASP A 151 9.41 19.67 -11.49
C ASP A 151 9.31 20.78 -10.43
N ILE A 152 10.45 21.24 -9.88
CA ILE A 152 10.49 22.08 -8.68
C ILE A 152 9.70 23.39 -8.87
N GLU A 153 9.81 24.03 -10.03
CA GLU A 153 9.08 25.27 -10.30
C GLU A 153 7.56 25.05 -10.31
N SER A 154 7.12 23.96 -10.96
CA SER A 154 5.71 23.58 -11.01
C SER A 154 5.16 23.23 -9.62
N VAL A 155 5.95 22.54 -8.80
CA VAL A 155 5.60 22.19 -7.42
C VAL A 155 5.55 23.43 -6.53
N ALA A 156 6.52 24.34 -6.64
CA ALA A 156 6.50 25.62 -5.91
C ALA A 156 5.24 26.45 -6.26
N LYS A 157 4.87 26.49 -7.55
CA LYS A 157 3.64 27.16 -8.00
C LYS A 157 2.39 26.53 -7.38
N THR A 158 2.32 25.20 -7.37
CA THR A 158 1.22 24.45 -6.75
C THR A 158 1.15 24.68 -5.24
N MET A 159 2.29 24.67 -4.54
CA MET A 159 2.36 24.96 -3.10
C MET A 159 1.82 26.37 -2.78
N LYS A 160 2.22 27.38 -3.55
CA LYS A 160 1.72 28.76 -3.39
C LYS A 160 0.21 28.83 -3.66
N PHE A 161 -0.26 28.21 -4.73
CA PHE A 161 -1.68 28.17 -5.09
C PHE A 161 -2.52 27.56 -3.95
N LEU A 162 -2.14 26.38 -3.46
CA LEU A 162 -2.80 25.71 -2.34
C LEU A 162 -2.69 26.52 -1.04
N ALA A 163 -1.57 27.21 -0.80
CA ALA A 163 -1.42 28.05 0.38
C ALA A 163 -2.42 29.22 0.40
N THR A 164 -2.72 29.81 -0.76
CA THR A 164 -3.65 30.95 -0.91
C THR A 164 -5.09 30.56 -1.27
N ASN A 165 -5.37 29.28 -1.55
CA ASN A 165 -6.68 28.78 -1.93
C ASN A 165 -7.17 27.72 -0.93
N PRO A 166 -7.96 28.11 0.09
CA PRO A 166 -8.45 27.20 1.12
C PRO A 166 -9.24 26.01 0.58
N ASP A 167 -10.06 26.21 -0.45
CA ASP A 167 -10.89 25.13 -1.02
C ASP A 167 -10.03 24.07 -1.70
N ALA A 168 -9.04 24.50 -2.48
CA ALA A 168 -8.10 23.58 -3.13
C ALA A 168 -7.22 22.84 -2.10
N TYR A 169 -6.79 23.53 -1.04
CA TYR A 169 -6.07 22.90 0.07
C TYR A 169 -6.94 21.87 0.79
N ASN A 170 -8.16 22.24 1.17
CA ASN A 170 -9.11 21.37 1.86
C ASN A 170 -9.44 20.13 1.02
N LYS A 171 -9.58 20.27 -0.29
CA LYS A 171 -9.75 19.13 -1.21
C LYS A 171 -8.57 18.16 -1.17
N SER A 172 -7.35 18.66 -1.01
CA SER A 172 -6.13 17.83 -0.95
C SER A 172 -6.03 17.00 0.35
N VAL A 173 -6.74 17.42 1.40
CA VAL A 173 -6.75 16.75 2.70
C VAL A 173 -8.12 16.18 3.09
N SER A 174 -9.11 16.21 2.19
CA SER A 174 -10.48 15.80 2.51
C SER A 174 -10.60 14.33 2.88
N TRP A 175 -9.67 13.49 2.40
CA TRP A 175 -9.55 12.07 2.74
C TRP A 175 -9.44 11.82 4.26
N LYS A 176 -9.02 12.80 5.06
CA LYS A 176 -9.03 12.74 6.53
C LYS A 176 -10.45 12.65 7.11
N TYR A 177 -11.45 13.09 6.37
CA TYR A 177 -12.86 13.10 6.76
C TYR A 177 -13.66 12.07 5.96
N ASP A 178 -13.45 12.03 4.64
CA ASP A 178 -14.17 11.14 3.71
C ASP A 178 -13.67 9.68 3.80
N GLY A 179 -12.47 9.49 4.34
CA GLY A 179 -11.72 8.24 4.29
C GLY A 179 -10.78 8.16 3.08
N PRO A 180 -9.68 7.40 3.17
CA PRO A 180 -8.75 7.21 2.07
C PRO A 180 -9.30 6.23 1.03
N SER A 181 -8.67 6.21 -0.14
CA SER A 181 -9.02 5.28 -1.22
C SER A 181 -8.89 3.81 -0.79
N ASP A 182 -9.65 2.91 -1.45
CA ASP A 182 -9.52 1.48 -1.21
C ASP A 182 -8.10 0.95 -1.50
N ALA A 183 -7.41 1.54 -2.48
CA ALA A 183 -6.02 1.20 -2.79
C ALA A 183 -5.10 1.49 -1.59
N PHE A 184 -5.23 2.67 -0.99
CA PHE A 184 -4.46 3.05 0.18
C PHE A 184 -4.80 2.16 1.39
N LYS A 185 -6.08 1.88 1.64
CA LYS A 185 -6.49 0.94 2.70
C LYS A 185 -5.83 -0.43 2.51
N ALA A 186 -6.00 -1.02 1.33
CA ALA A 186 -5.40 -2.32 0.98
C ALA A 186 -3.88 -2.35 1.12
N LEU A 187 -3.19 -1.23 0.82
CA LEU A 187 -1.76 -1.08 1.04
C LEU A 187 -1.43 -1.14 2.53
N VAL A 188 -2.04 -0.28 3.36
CA VAL A 188 -1.72 -0.18 4.79
C VAL A 188 -2.14 -1.44 5.55
N ASP A 189 -3.24 -2.07 5.16
CA ASP A 189 -3.74 -3.33 5.75
C ASP A 189 -2.75 -4.49 5.63
N MET A 190 -1.79 -4.44 4.70
CA MET A 190 -0.70 -5.43 4.63
C MET A 190 0.03 -5.57 5.97
N ALA A 191 0.17 -4.47 6.71
CA ALA A 191 0.86 -4.44 7.99
C ALA A 191 0.01 -4.98 9.16
N ALA A 192 -1.29 -5.22 8.97
CA ALA A 192 -2.13 -5.86 9.97
C ALA A 192 -1.66 -7.29 10.31
N VAL A 193 -0.93 -7.92 9.39
CA VAL A 193 -0.20 -9.15 9.67
C VAL A 193 1.29 -8.82 9.76
N HIS A 194 1.85 -9.00 10.95
CA HIS A 194 3.26 -8.72 11.21
C HIS A 194 4.18 -9.44 10.20
N SER A 195 5.29 -8.80 9.82
CA SER A 195 6.19 -9.27 8.76
C SER A 195 6.73 -10.69 8.99
N SER A 196 7.01 -11.06 10.25
CA SER A 196 7.40 -12.44 10.61
C SER A 196 6.30 -13.46 10.35
N CYS A 197 5.04 -13.13 10.64
CA CYS A 197 3.90 -13.99 10.32
C CYS A 197 3.72 -14.13 8.81
N ARG A 198 3.88 -13.03 8.05
CA ARG A 198 3.83 -13.08 6.58
C ARG A 198 4.95 -13.94 5.99
N LEU A 199 6.14 -13.95 6.59
CA LEU A 199 7.21 -14.88 6.24
C LEU A 199 6.81 -16.34 6.48
N CYS A 200 6.23 -16.65 7.64
CA CYS A 200 5.72 -18.00 7.91
C CYS A 200 4.65 -18.42 6.90
N LEU A 201 3.73 -17.51 6.54
CA LEU A 201 2.69 -17.76 5.54
C LEU A 201 3.28 -18.02 4.16
N PHE A 202 4.29 -17.25 3.75
CA PHE A 202 4.99 -17.44 2.48
C PHE A 202 5.67 -18.81 2.44
N LEU A 203 6.47 -19.13 3.47
CA LEU A 203 7.16 -20.42 3.60
C LEU A 203 6.18 -21.60 3.59
N ALA A 204 5.14 -21.54 4.43
CA ALA A 204 4.13 -22.60 4.50
C ALA A 204 3.38 -22.77 3.17
N THR A 205 3.15 -21.68 2.44
CA THR A 205 2.54 -21.74 1.10
C THR A 205 3.45 -22.46 0.12
N LYS A 206 4.75 -22.12 0.09
CA LYS A 206 5.74 -22.80 -0.77
C LYS A 206 5.92 -24.28 -0.45
N ILE A 207 5.91 -24.62 0.84
CA ILE A 207 5.96 -26.02 1.30
C ILE A 207 4.72 -26.77 0.80
N ARG A 208 3.52 -26.22 0.99
CA ARG A 208 2.26 -26.85 0.53
C ARG A 208 2.22 -27.01 -0.99
N GLU A 209 2.67 -26.02 -1.76
CA GLU A 209 2.78 -26.12 -3.22
C GLU A 209 3.70 -27.28 -3.64
N LYS A 210 4.85 -27.43 -2.96
CA LYS A 210 5.78 -28.54 -3.23
C LYS A 210 5.19 -29.89 -2.86
N GLU A 211 4.50 -29.99 -1.73
CA GLU A 211 3.84 -31.22 -1.29
C GLU A 211 2.74 -31.65 -2.27
N GLU A 212 1.93 -30.72 -2.76
CA GLU A 212 0.86 -31.00 -3.73
C GLU A 212 1.37 -31.48 -5.09
N MET A 213 2.59 -31.08 -5.47
CA MET A 213 3.26 -31.56 -6.68
C MET A 213 3.89 -32.96 -6.51
N ALA A 214 4.05 -33.45 -5.27
CA ALA A 214 4.64 -34.75 -5.02
C ALA A 214 3.72 -35.90 -5.45
N SER A 215 4.29 -36.99 -5.96
CA SER A 215 3.54 -38.17 -6.44
C SER A 215 2.67 -38.83 -5.37
N GLN A 216 3.07 -38.72 -4.11
CA GLN A 216 2.36 -39.25 -2.94
C GLN A 216 1.14 -38.41 -2.51
N PHE A 217 0.99 -37.19 -3.05
CA PHE A 217 -0.12 -36.33 -2.69
C PHE A 217 -1.42 -36.82 -3.32
N ARG A 218 -2.43 -37.07 -2.47
CA ARG A 218 -3.76 -37.52 -2.94
C ARG A 218 -4.45 -36.39 -3.70
N LYS A 219 -4.44 -36.47 -5.03
CA LYS A 219 -5.15 -35.52 -5.89
C LYS A 219 -6.66 -35.69 -5.72
N ARG A 220 -7.35 -34.59 -5.39
CA ARG A 220 -8.81 -34.52 -5.41
C ARG A 220 -9.29 -34.06 -6.80
N PRO A 221 -10.47 -34.50 -7.28
CA PRO A 221 -11.02 -33.98 -8.52
C PRO A 221 -11.31 -32.48 -8.38
N CYS A 222 -10.63 -31.66 -9.18
CA CYS A 222 -10.83 -30.20 -9.19
C CYS A 222 -11.73 -29.70 -10.31
N LYS A 223 -12.27 -30.64 -11.10
CA LYS A 223 -13.38 -30.41 -12.01
C LYS A 223 -14.26 -31.65 -12.08
N CYS A 224 -15.56 -31.45 -12.25
CA CYS A 224 -16.53 -32.49 -12.46
C CYS A 224 -17.37 -32.14 -13.70
N THR A 225 -17.33 -32.97 -14.73
CA THR A 225 -18.08 -32.75 -15.98
C THR A 225 -19.27 -33.69 -16.02
N THR A 226 -20.45 -33.11 -16.23
CA THR A 226 -21.72 -33.84 -16.38
C THR A 226 -22.42 -33.36 -17.66
N GLY A 227 -23.54 -34.00 -18.03
CA GLY A 227 -24.38 -33.51 -19.14
C GLY A 227 -24.90 -32.08 -18.95
N SER A 228 -24.89 -31.56 -17.70
CA SER A 228 -25.28 -30.17 -17.36
C SER A 228 -24.12 -29.16 -17.41
N GLY A 229 -22.93 -29.58 -17.84
CA GLY A 229 -21.72 -28.77 -17.91
C GLY A 229 -20.64 -29.18 -16.89
N THR A 230 -19.58 -28.38 -16.81
CA THR A 230 -18.43 -28.61 -15.91
C THR A 230 -18.56 -27.74 -14.66
N VAL A 231 -18.32 -28.30 -13.48
CA VAL A 231 -18.13 -27.58 -12.22
C VAL A 231 -16.64 -27.58 -11.89
N TYR A 232 -16.07 -26.40 -11.69
CA TYR A 232 -14.70 -26.17 -11.25
C TYR A 232 -14.66 -25.97 -9.74
N HIS A 233 -13.71 -26.62 -9.08
CA HIS A 233 -13.41 -26.44 -7.66
C HIS A 233 -12.19 -25.52 -7.53
N LEU A 234 -12.43 -24.33 -6.96
CA LEU A 234 -11.44 -23.29 -6.74
C LEU A 234 -11.15 -23.16 -5.25
N TYR A 235 -9.96 -22.67 -4.92
CA TYR A 235 -9.57 -22.38 -3.55
C TYR A 235 -9.29 -20.89 -3.40
N VAL A 236 -9.87 -20.26 -2.38
CA VAL A 236 -9.70 -18.82 -2.15
C VAL A 236 -9.34 -18.56 -0.69
N ARG A 237 -8.36 -17.69 -0.44
CA ARG A 237 -8.06 -17.21 0.92
C ARG A 237 -7.96 -15.71 0.95
N GLU A 238 -8.23 -15.11 2.10
CA GLU A 238 -7.82 -13.73 2.34
C GLU A 238 -6.29 -13.63 2.36
N ARG A 239 -5.72 -12.62 1.70
CA ARG A 239 -4.28 -12.32 1.80
C ARG A 239 -3.91 -12.05 3.26
N GLY A 240 -2.87 -12.72 3.76
CA GLY A 240 -2.51 -12.68 5.18
C GLY A 240 -3.09 -13.83 6.01
N ARG A 241 -3.80 -14.78 5.40
CA ARG A 241 -4.22 -16.05 6.03
C ARG A 241 -3.62 -17.25 5.30
N PHE A 242 -3.50 -18.38 6.00
CA PHE A 242 -2.97 -19.62 5.42
C PHE A 242 -4.06 -20.52 4.81
N HIS A 243 -5.17 -20.68 5.54
CA HIS A 243 -6.27 -21.57 5.18
C HIS A 243 -7.04 -21.04 3.98
N MET A 244 -7.49 -21.97 3.14
CA MET A 244 -8.23 -21.69 1.92
C MET A 244 -9.63 -22.27 2.01
N GLU A 245 -10.59 -21.52 1.50
CA GLU A 245 -11.98 -21.89 1.36
C GLU A 245 -12.27 -22.46 -0.01
N SER A 246 -13.17 -23.45 -0.05
CA SER A 246 -13.63 -24.05 -1.31
C SER A 246 -14.73 -23.20 -1.94
N ILE A 247 -14.56 -22.88 -3.22
CA ILE A 247 -15.53 -22.21 -4.09
C ILE A 247 -15.83 -23.12 -5.28
N PHE A 248 -17.09 -23.20 -5.69
CA PHE A 248 -17.50 -24.01 -6.85
C PHE A 248 -18.16 -23.13 -7.90
N LEU A 249 -17.62 -23.13 -9.13
CA LEU A 249 -18.17 -22.37 -10.25
C LEU A 249 -18.48 -23.29 -11.43
N ARG A 250 -19.61 -23.05 -12.10
CA ARG A 250 -19.98 -23.77 -13.34
C ARG A 250 -19.31 -23.12 -14.54
N SER A 251 -18.98 -23.90 -15.57
CA SER A 251 -18.34 -23.43 -16.81
C SER A 251 -19.13 -22.31 -17.49
N GLY A 252 -20.46 -22.39 -17.52
CA GLY A 252 -21.33 -21.33 -18.04
C GLY A 252 -21.45 -20.08 -17.14
N ARG A 253 -20.74 -20.03 -16.02
CA ARG A 253 -20.69 -18.92 -15.05
C ARG A 253 -19.25 -18.58 -14.64
N LEU A 254 -18.25 -18.86 -15.47
CA LEU A 254 -16.88 -18.41 -15.24
C LEU A 254 -16.73 -16.94 -15.62
N THR A 255 -17.41 -16.07 -14.87
CA THR A 255 -17.33 -14.62 -15.03
C THR A 255 -16.72 -13.99 -13.79
N LEU A 256 -16.09 -12.82 -13.93
CA LEU A 256 -15.49 -12.07 -12.83
C LEU A 256 -16.53 -11.77 -11.75
N LYS A 257 -17.73 -11.34 -12.16
CA LYS A 257 -18.85 -11.07 -11.25
C LYS A 257 -19.32 -12.33 -10.51
N ALA A 258 -19.37 -13.47 -11.17
CA ALA A 258 -19.77 -14.72 -10.53
C ALA A 258 -18.72 -15.21 -9.53
N LEU A 259 -17.43 -15.05 -9.84
CA LEU A 259 -16.34 -15.32 -8.89
C LEU A 259 -16.44 -14.41 -7.67
N GLU A 260 -16.57 -13.09 -7.87
CA GLU A 260 -16.71 -12.12 -6.78
C GLU A 260 -17.91 -12.44 -5.89
N SER A 261 -19.07 -12.70 -6.49
CA SER A 261 -20.30 -13.04 -5.76
C SER A 261 -20.16 -14.34 -4.97
N ALA A 262 -19.49 -15.35 -5.54
CA ALA A 262 -19.26 -16.62 -4.85
C ALA A 262 -18.27 -16.47 -3.69
N VAL A 263 -17.23 -15.65 -3.84
CA VAL A 263 -16.28 -15.35 -2.77
C VAL A 263 -16.96 -14.59 -1.64
N LEU A 264 -17.72 -13.53 -1.93
CA LEU A 264 -18.49 -12.81 -0.92
C LEU A 264 -19.43 -13.73 -0.17
N ALA A 265 -20.31 -14.45 -0.89
CA ALA A 265 -21.30 -15.33 -0.26
C ALA A 265 -20.63 -16.40 0.63
N LYS A 266 -19.49 -16.94 0.21
CA LYS A 266 -18.74 -17.92 1.00
C LYS A 266 -18.17 -17.29 2.27
N PHE A 267 -17.49 -16.16 2.18
CA PHE A 267 -16.86 -15.53 3.35
C PHE A 267 -17.90 -14.94 4.32
N GLU A 268 -19.01 -14.41 3.82
CA GLU A 268 -20.16 -13.98 4.63
C GLU A 268 -20.80 -15.17 5.37
N SER A 269 -21.01 -16.31 4.70
CA SER A 269 -21.55 -17.51 5.34
C SER A 269 -20.71 -18.04 6.51
N LEU A 270 -19.42 -17.68 6.55
CA LEU A 270 -18.48 -18.05 7.60
C LEU A 270 -18.39 -17.00 8.71
N ASN A 271 -19.17 -15.91 8.64
CA ASN A 271 -19.02 -14.72 9.49
C ASN A 271 -17.56 -14.23 9.50
N HIS A 272 -16.92 -14.21 8.33
CA HIS A 272 -15.50 -13.94 8.22
C HIS A 272 -15.16 -12.52 8.68
N THR A 273 -14.11 -12.42 9.49
CA THR A 273 -13.55 -11.13 9.93
C THR A 273 -12.22 -10.88 9.22
N PRO A 274 -12.11 -9.81 8.40
CA PRO A 274 -10.85 -9.48 7.72
C PRO A 274 -9.69 -9.29 8.69
N VAL A 275 -8.48 -9.64 8.26
CA VAL A 275 -7.26 -9.56 9.10
C VAL A 275 -6.99 -8.15 9.63
N TRP A 276 -7.40 -7.12 8.89
CA TRP A 276 -7.20 -5.72 9.24
C TRP A 276 -8.27 -5.15 10.18
N LYS A 277 -9.38 -5.86 10.46
CA LYS A 277 -10.55 -5.27 11.12
C LYS A 277 -10.23 -4.67 12.49
N ASN A 278 -9.39 -5.33 13.28
CA ASN A 278 -9.04 -4.86 14.63
C ASN A 278 -7.93 -3.80 14.64
N GLU A 279 -7.12 -3.74 13.59
CA GLU A 279 -6.00 -2.80 13.46
C GLU A 279 -6.44 -1.46 12.88
N ARG A 280 -7.37 -1.48 11.93
CA ARG A 280 -7.86 -0.29 11.26
C ARG A 280 -8.64 0.62 12.24
N PRO A 281 -8.60 1.96 12.14
CA PRO A 281 -9.47 2.84 12.93
C PRO A 281 -10.96 2.50 12.76
N GLU A 282 -11.75 2.63 13.83
CA GLU A 282 -13.18 2.28 13.82
C GLU A 282 -13.98 2.99 12.72
N SER A 283 -13.66 4.26 12.46
CA SER A 283 -14.26 5.07 11.40
C SER A 283 -14.10 4.49 9.99
N LEU A 284 -13.19 3.53 9.79
CA LEU A 284 -12.91 2.89 8.51
C LEU A 284 -13.25 1.39 8.49
N ARG A 285 -13.80 0.81 9.58
CA ARG A 285 -13.97 -0.65 9.70
C ARG A 285 -15.08 -1.23 8.83
N GLY A 286 -16.11 -0.45 8.48
CA GLY A 286 -17.26 -0.91 7.69
C GLY A 286 -18.02 -2.08 8.32
N ASP A 287 -19.27 -2.28 7.90
CA ASP A 287 -20.09 -3.38 8.42
C ASP A 287 -20.02 -4.63 7.54
N ASN A 288 -19.94 -4.44 6.23
CA ASN A 288 -20.01 -5.51 5.22
C ASN A 288 -18.65 -5.78 4.58
N LEU A 289 -18.44 -7.02 4.12
CA LEU A 289 -17.26 -7.36 3.32
C LEU A 289 -17.34 -6.69 1.96
N LYS A 290 -16.27 -5.97 1.60
CA LYS A 290 -16.09 -5.41 0.26
C LYS A 290 -14.82 -5.98 -0.34
N ILE A 291 -14.93 -6.61 -1.51
CA ILE A 291 -13.78 -7.12 -2.25
C ILE A 291 -13.12 -5.96 -2.99
N TYR A 292 -11.81 -5.81 -2.80
CA TYR A 292 -10.99 -4.88 -3.59
C TYR A 292 -10.36 -5.58 -4.81
N ARG A 293 -9.80 -6.77 -4.58
CA ARG A 293 -9.09 -7.55 -5.60
C ARG A 293 -9.24 -9.05 -5.34
N ILE A 294 -9.36 -9.82 -6.41
CA ILE A 294 -9.17 -11.28 -6.44
C ILE A 294 -8.14 -11.56 -7.52
N TYR A 295 -7.11 -12.34 -7.19
CA TYR A 295 -6.01 -12.65 -8.11
C TYR A 295 -5.42 -14.03 -7.81
N PRO A 296 -4.72 -14.65 -8.77
CA PRO A 296 -4.07 -15.95 -8.56
C PRO A 296 -3.09 -15.93 -7.37
N LEU A 297 -3.01 -17.04 -6.65
CA LEU A 297 -2.04 -17.22 -5.57
C LEU A 297 -0.61 -17.02 -6.07
N GLY A 298 0.24 -16.39 -5.24
CA GLY A 298 1.68 -16.31 -5.47
C GLY A 298 2.16 -14.99 -6.08
N LEU A 299 1.25 -14.04 -6.32
CA LEU A 299 1.63 -12.69 -6.74
C LEU A 299 2.24 -11.88 -5.58
N THR A 300 3.28 -11.11 -5.91
CA THR A 300 3.87 -10.10 -5.01
C THR A 300 2.84 -9.04 -4.62
N GLN A 301 3.13 -8.23 -3.60
CA GLN A 301 2.21 -7.15 -3.19
C GLN A 301 2.02 -6.13 -4.31
N ARG A 302 3.10 -5.78 -5.02
CA ARG A 302 3.07 -4.90 -6.20
C ARG A 302 2.10 -5.43 -7.25
N GLN A 303 2.27 -6.70 -7.62
CA GLN A 303 1.43 -7.33 -8.64
C GLN A 303 -0.04 -7.38 -8.20
N ALA A 304 -0.31 -7.80 -6.96
CA ALA A 304 -1.65 -7.94 -6.43
C ALA A 304 -2.43 -6.61 -6.36
N LEU A 305 -1.76 -5.50 -6.02
CA LEU A 305 -2.40 -4.20 -5.86
C LEU A 305 -2.45 -3.39 -7.16
N TYR A 306 -1.37 -3.38 -7.94
CA TYR A 306 -1.15 -2.36 -8.97
C TYR A 306 -0.94 -2.92 -10.38
N SER A 307 -0.43 -4.14 -10.54
CA SER A 307 -0.05 -4.64 -11.89
C SER A 307 -1.00 -5.68 -12.47
N PHE A 308 -1.57 -6.57 -11.65
CA PHE A 308 -2.40 -7.68 -12.12
C PHE A 308 -3.89 -7.36 -11.99
N ARG A 309 -4.63 -7.67 -13.05
CA ARG A 309 -6.08 -7.85 -13.03
C ARG A 309 -6.47 -8.80 -14.15
N PHE A 310 -7.59 -9.50 -13.99
CA PHE A 310 -8.26 -10.10 -15.13
C PHE A 310 -9.00 -8.98 -15.87
N ASP A 311 -8.67 -8.75 -17.14
CA ASP A 311 -9.32 -7.70 -17.93
C ASP A 311 -10.69 -8.17 -18.45
N THR A 312 -10.86 -9.47 -18.65
CA THR A 312 -12.10 -10.07 -19.18
C THR A 312 -12.49 -11.37 -18.47
N ASP A 313 -13.76 -11.76 -18.61
CA ASP A 313 -14.25 -13.08 -18.20
C ASP A 313 -13.48 -14.23 -18.90
N ALA A 314 -13.03 -14.00 -20.14
CA ALA A 314 -12.24 -14.97 -20.89
C ALA A 314 -10.86 -15.22 -20.26
N ASP A 315 -10.23 -14.18 -19.70
CA ASP A 315 -8.94 -14.33 -19.01
C ASP A 315 -9.08 -15.20 -17.76
N LEU A 316 -10.13 -14.98 -16.98
CA LEU A 316 -10.47 -15.84 -15.84
C LEU A 316 -10.75 -17.27 -16.29
N GLY A 317 -11.58 -17.44 -17.32
CA GLY A 317 -11.91 -18.75 -17.89
C GLY A 317 -10.66 -19.53 -18.30
N LYS A 318 -9.77 -18.90 -19.07
CA LYS A 318 -8.50 -19.47 -19.50
C LYS A 318 -7.61 -19.85 -18.31
N HIS A 319 -7.54 -19.01 -17.29
CA HIS A 319 -6.76 -19.30 -16.09
C HIS A 319 -7.31 -20.52 -15.34
N VAL A 320 -8.62 -20.57 -15.07
CA VAL A 320 -9.26 -21.68 -14.36
C VAL A 320 -9.14 -22.99 -15.14
N GLU A 321 -9.27 -22.96 -16.47
CA GLU A 321 -9.16 -24.15 -17.32
C GLU A 321 -7.72 -24.68 -17.41
N SER A 322 -6.74 -23.78 -17.44
CA SER A 322 -5.32 -24.15 -17.55
C SER A 322 -4.71 -24.58 -16.21
N ASN A 323 -5.33 -24.22 -15.08
CA ASN A 323 -4.81 -24.48 -13.73
C ASN A 323 -5.80 -25.36 -12.94
N PRO A 324 -5.59 -26.69 -12.91
CA PRO A 324 -6.38 -27.57 -12.04
C PRO A 324 -6.32 -27.07 -10.59
N CYS A 325 -7.46 -27.02 -9.92
CA CYS A 325 -7.56 -26.56 -8.53
C CYS A 325 -7.11 -25.09 -8.35
N ALA A 326 -7.38 -24.22 -9.34
CA ALA A 326 -6.91 -22.83 -9.32
C ALA A 326 -7.12 -22.17 -7.95
N LYS A 327 -6.05 -21.54 -7.48
CA LYS A 327 -5.96 -20.93 -6.16
C LYS A 327 -5.91 -19.42 -6.30
N PHE A 328 -6.69 -18.72 -5.50
CA PHE A 328 -6.77 -17.27 -5.49
C PHE A 328 -6.53 -16.72 -4.10
N GLU A 329 -6.05 -15.49 -4.07
CA GLU A 329 -6.11 -14.63 -2.90
C GLU A 329 -7.14 -13.52 -3.14
N VAL A 330 -7.84 -13.14 -2.08
CA VAL A 330 -8.76 -12.00 -2.04
C VAL A 330 -8.23 -10.95 -1.06
N ILE A 331 -8.38 -9.69 -1.42
CA ILE A 331 -8.16 -8.54 -0.54
C ILE A 331 -9.52 -7.91 -0.27
N PHE A 332 -9.90 -7.85 1.01
CA PHE A 332 -11.06 -7.11 1.49
C PHE A 332 -10.65 -5.70 1.92
N VAL A 333 -11.54 -4.71 1.80
CA VAL A 333 -11.31 -3.31 2.20
C VAL A 333 -12.52 -2.65 2.83
#